data_AF-A0A9E4DX69-F1
#
_entry.id   AF-A0A9E4DX69-F1
#
_cell.length_a   1.000
_cell.length_b   1.000
_cell.length_c   1.000
_cell.angle_alpha   90.00
_cell.angle_beta   90.00
_cell.angle_gamma   90.00
#
_symmetry.space_group_name_H-M   'P 1'
#
loop_
_entity.id
_entity.type
_entity.pdbx_description
1 polymer ?
#
loop_
_entity_poly.entity_id
_entity_poly.type
_entity_poly.pdbx_seq_one_letter_code
_entity_poly.pdbx_strand_id
1 'polypeptide(L)'
;MSFFGLNDGVTALFMTGGHWNYRLDGCFILEGSEGKIEARPYRGWQPLIRLWKNDGGLGDFREGEQIEAIGSEIIGDSTGDVPSEGAWEMIACLDEDRESVSSGYDGRVALEMCLAAYESEWLGRVKVTFPLAQKESPLELMLQSGQLPYIPAREYGWELG
;
A
#
# COMPACT_ATOMS: atom_id res chain seq x y z
N MET A 1 7.13 -9.92 -2.24
CA MET A 1 6.26 -10.03 -1.05
C MET A 1 7.12 -9.74 0.16
N SER A 2 6.66 -8.86 1.04
CA SER A 2 7.45 -8.37 2.18
C SER A 2 6.61 -8.41 3.46
N PHE A 3 7.20 -8.87 4.57
CA PHE A 3 6.58 -8.91 5.88
C PHE A 3 7.21 -7.86 6.80
N PHE A 4 6.37 -7.11 7.51
CA PHE A 4 6.81 -6.11 8.48
C PHE A 4 6.14 -6.39 9.83
N GLY A 5 6.94 -6.39 10.91
CA GLY A 5 6.43 -6.41 12.28
C GLY A 5 6.31 -4.98 12.81
N LEU A 6 5.15 -4.65 13.38
CA LEU A 6 4.88 -3.37 14.02
C LEU A 6 5.15 -3.47 15.54
N ASN A 7 5.33 -2.32 16.20
CA ASN A 7 5.76 -2.23 17.60
C ASN A 7 4.74 -2.81 18.60
N ASP A 8 3.47 -2.91 18.21
CA ASP A 8 2.37 -3.46 18.99
C ASP A 8 2.14 -4.97 18.76
N GLY A 9 3.00 -5.60 17.95
CA GLY A 9 2.89 -7.02 17.60
C GLY A 9 2.03 -7.31 16.37
N VAL A 10 1.44 -6.29 15.74
CA VAL A 10 0.74 -6.45 14.46
C VAL A 10 1.75 -6.80 13.37
N THR A 11 1.35 -7.64 12.42
CA THR A 11 2.16 -7.97 11.23
C THR A 11 1.46 -7.44 9.99
N ALA A 12 2.21 -6.72 9.15
CA ALA A 12 1.75 -6.24 7.86
C ALA A 12 2.41 -7.04 6.73
N LEU A 13 1.61 -7.44 5.74
CA LEU A 13 2.05 -8.12 4.54
C LEU A 13 1.85 -7.22 3.32
N PHE A 14 2.93 -6.88 2.64
CA PHE A 14 2.90 -6.13 1.39
C PHE A 14 3.20 -7.05 0.23
N MET A 15 2.22 -7.20 -0.66
CA MET A 15 2.35 -7.95 -1.89
C MET A 15 2.40 -6.98 -3.07
N THR A 16 3.43 -7.14 -3.90
CA THR A 16 3.60 -6.40 -5.14
C THR A 16 3.70 -7.42 -6.28
N GLY A 17 3.01 -7.15 -7.40
CA GLY A 17 2.97 -8.00 -8.58
C GLY A 17 2.67 -7.15 -9.80
N GLY A 18 3.42 -7.35 -10.89
CA GLY A 18 3.49 -6.44 -12.04
C GLY A 18 2.31 -6.50 -13.02
N HIS A 19 1.07 -6.68 -12.54
CA HIS A 19 -0.09 -6.34 -13.35
C HIS A 19 -0.42 -4.86 -13.16
N TRP A 20 -0.53 -4.14 -14.28
CA TRP A 20 -0.48 -2.68 -14.36
C TRP A 20 -1.78 -1.96 -14.00
N ASN A 21 -2.83 -2.69 -13.61
CA ASN A 21 -4.12 -2.07 -13.32
C ASN A 21 -4.42 -2.09 -11.83
N TYR A 22 -3.90 -1.09 -11.12
CA TYR A 22 -4.22 -0.83 -9.70
C TYR A 22 -5.73 -0.72 -9.43
N ARG A 23 -6.54 -0.40 -10.45
CA ARG A 23 -8.01 -0.35 -10.37
C ARG A 23 -8.67 -1.73 -10.36
N LEU A 24 -7.93 -2.82 -10.55
CA LEU A 24 -8.47 -4.18 -10.63
C LEU A 24 -7.82 -5.14 -9.62
N ASP A 25 -6.57 -4.91 -9.22
CA ASP A 25 -5.79 -5.92 -8.48
C ASP A 25 -5.38 -5.51 -7.04
N GLY A 26 -5.68 -4.28 -6.60
CA GLY A 26 -5.32 -3.79 -5.27
C GLY A 26 -6.24 -4.29 -4.15
N CYS A 27 -5.76 -5.11 -3.23
CA CYS A 27 -6.53 -5.58 -2.07
C CYS A 27 -5.95 -5.02 -0.77
N PHE A 28 -6.81 -4.49 0.10
CA PHE A 28 -6.46 -4.09 1.46
C PHE A 28 -7.25 -4.93 2.46
N ILE A 29 -6.53 -5.55 3.39
CA ILE A 29 -7.12 -6.44 4.39
C ILE A 29 -6.66 -6.01 5.77
N LEU A 30 -7.62 -5.83 6.68
CA LEU A 30 -7.39 -5.66 8.12
C LEU A 30 -8.05 -6.82 8.85
N GLU A 31 -7.31 -7.50 9.71
CA GLU A 31 -7.80 -8.64 10.47
C GLU A 31 -7.43 -8.49 11.94
N GLY A 32 -8.38 -8.78 12.82
CA GLY A 32 -8.23 -8.67 14.27
C GLY A 32 -9.08 -9.70 15.01
N SER A 33 -9.08 -9.62 16.34
CA SER A 33 -9.75 -10.60 17.22
C SER A 33 -11.28 -10.66 17.03
N GLU A 34 -11.88 -9.58 16.58
CA GLU A 34 -13.33 -9.45 16.40
C GLU A 34 -13.80 -9.69 14.97
N GLY A 35 -12.89 -9.74 14.00
CA GLY A 35 -13.31 -9.81 12.61
C GLY A 35 -12.24 -9.40 11.60
N LYS A 36 -12.72 -9.17 10.37
CA LYS A 36 -11.90 -8.83 9.20
C LYS A 36 -12.64 -7.83 8.32
N ILE A 37 -11.91 -6.83 7.84
CA ILE A 37 -12.33 -5.90 6.81
C ILE A 37 -11.50 -6.18 5.57
N GLU A 38 -12.15 -6.25 4.43
CA GLU A 38 -11.50 -6.44 3.15
C GLU A 38 -12.03 -5.41 2.16
N ALA A 39 -11.15 -4.56 1.63
CA ALA A 39 -11.45 -3.64 0.56
C ALA A 39 -10.79 -4.14 -0.73
N ARG A 40 -11.59 -4.32 -1.78
CA ARG A 40 -11.13 -4.76 -3.10
C ARG A 40 -11.59 -3.79 -4.18
N PRO A 41 -10.92 -3.75 -5.33
CA PRO A 41 -11.36 -2.93 -6.44
C PRO A 41 -12.65 -3.52 -7.00
N TYR A 42 -13.60 -2.65 -7.35
CA TYR A 42 -14.89 -3.08 -7.86
C TYR A 42 -15.29 -2.32 -9.11
N ARG A 43 -15.42 -0.99 -9.04
CA ARG A 43 -15.77 -0.12 -10.17
C ARG A 43 -14.82 1.06 -10.27
N GLY A 44 -13.78 0.93 -11.10
CA GLY A 44 -12.75 1.96 -11.23
C GLY A 44 -11.99 2.14 -9.93
N TRP A 45 -12.08 3.32 -9.33
CA TRP A 45 -11.46 3.62 -8.04
C TRP A 45 -12.39 3.39 -6.83
N GLN A 46 -13.65 2.99 -7.06
CA GLN A 46 -14.58 2.68 -5.97
C GLN A 46 -14.30 1.28 -5.42
N PRO A 47 -13.96 1.14 -4.12
CA PRO A 47 -13.75 -0.16 -3.51
C PRO A 47 -15.08 -0.82 -3.14
N LEU A 48 -15.14 -2.15 -3.25
CA LEU A 48 -16.12 -2.96 -2.52
C LEU A 48 -15.51 -3.34 -1.18
N ILE A 49 -16.22 -3.02 -0.10
CA ILE A 49 -15.83 -3.39 1.26
C ILE A 49 -16.63 -4.60 1.69
N ARG A 50 -15.95 -5.57 2.29
CA ARG A 50 -16.54 -6.74 2.92
C ARG A 50 -16.16 -6.77 4.38
N LEU A 51 -17.12 -7.08 5.22
CA LEU A 51 -16.92 -7.23 6.65
C LEU A 51 -17.25 -8.66 7.07
N TRP A 52 -16.41 -9.19 7.94
CA TRP A 52 -16.62 -10.46 8.63
C TRP A 52 -16.51 -10.20 10.13
N LYS A 53 -17.44 -10.75 10.92
CA LYS A 53 -17.40 -10.74 12.39
C LYS A 53 -17.23 -12.15 12.91
N ASN A 54 -16.41 -12.30 13.95
CA ASN A 54 -16.05 -13.60 14.51
C ASN A 54 -17.26 -14.35 15.12
N ASP A 55 -18.27 -13.63 15.60
CA ASP A 55 -19.50 -14.19 16.15
C ASP A 55 -20.42 -14.84 15.09
N GLY A 56 -20.25 -14.50 13.80
CA GLY A 56 -21.03 -15.03 12.67
C GLY A 56 -20.50 -16.35 12.09
N GLY A 57 -19.32 -16.81 12.51
CA GLY A 57 -18.66 -18.01 11.97
C GLY A 57 -17.94 -17.81 10.63
N LEU A 58 -17.15 -18.80 10.21
CA LEU A 58 -16.43 -18.81 8.93
C LEU A 58 -17.43 -18.86 7.76
N GLY A 59 -17.55 -17.75 7.02
CA GLY A 59 -18.41 -17.66 5.82
C GLY A 59 -19.41 -16.50 5.82
N ASP A 60 -19.60 -15.81 6.95
CA ASP A 60 -20.51 -14.65 7.05
C ASP A 60 -19.84 -13.35 6.56
N PHE A 61 -19.24 -13.39 5.36
CA PHE A 61 -18.81 -12.18 4.68
C PHE A 61 -20.05 -11.46 4.16
N ARG A 62 -20.29 -10.28 4.71
CA ARG A 62 -21.33 -9.38 4.22
C ARG A 62 -20.66 -8.33 3.36
N GLU A 63 -21.23 -8.09 2.18
CA GLU A 63 -20.92 -6.86 1.47
C GLU A 63 -21.32 -5.73 2.40
N GLY A 64 -20.33 -4.93 2.78
CA GLY A 64 -20.56 -3.70 3.51
C GLY A 64 -21.31 -2.72 2.62
N GLU A 65 -21.75 -1.62 3.21
CA GLU A 65 -22.26 -0.52 2.42
C GLU A 65 -21.17 -0.06 1.43
N GLN A 66 -21.58 0.24 0.22
CA GLN A 66 -20.70 0.93 -0.72
C GLN A 66 -20.32 2.25 -0.06
N ILE A 67 -19.05 2.39 0.30
CA ILE A 67 -18.53 3.68 0.75
C ILE A 67 -18.46 4.54 -0.50
N GLU A 68 -19.35 5.53 -0.58
CA GLU A 68 -19.19 6.60 -1.55
C GLU A 68 -17.82 7.23 -1.32
N ALA A 69 -17.08 7.46 -2.40
CA ALA A 69 -15.85 8.22 -2.32
C ALA A 69 -16.19 9.52 -1.55
N ILE A 70 -15.38 9.86 -0.54
CA ILE A 70 -15.59 11.10 0.21
C ILE A 70 -15.54 12.20 -0.84
N GLY A 71 -16.69 12.80 -1.14
CA GLY A 71 -16.75 13.93 -2.05
C GLY A 71 -15.85 15.00 -1.47
N SER A 72 -14.76 15.31 -2.16
CA SER A 72 -14.00 16.50 -1.81
C SER A 72 -14.92 17.70 -2.02
N GLU A 73 -15.24 18.44 -0.96
CA GLU A 73 -15.96 19.71 -1.07
C GLU A 73 -15.27 20.71 -2.03
N ILE A 74 -14.00 20.44 -2.35
CA ILE A 74 -13.13 21.25 -3.20
C ILE A 74 -13.28 20.91 -4.70
N ILE A 75 -13.68 19.67 -5.05
CA ILE A 75 -13.59 19.16 -6.44
C ILE A 75 -14.97 19.08 -7.14
N GLY A 76 -16.08 19.24 -6.41
CA GLY A 76 -17.41 18.96 -6.96
C GLY A 76 -17.54 17.51 -7.44
N ASP A 77 -18.62 17.18 -8.17
CA ASP A 77 -19.02 15.84 -8.63
C ASP A 77 -17.99 15.04 -9.47
N SER A 78 -16.73 15.48 -9.56
CA SER A 78 -15.61 14.73 -10.15
C SER A 78 -15.05 13.68 -9.18
N THR A 79 -15.93 12.95 -8.48
CA THR A 79 -15.56 11.95 -7.47
C THR A 79 -14.86 10.76 -8.11
N GLY A 80 -13.64 10.46 -7.67
CA GLY A 80 -13.01 9.16 -7.90
C GLY A 80 -11.62 9.16 -8.54
N ASP A 81 -10.93 10.29 -8.73
CA ASP A 81 -9.51 10.25 -9.11
C ASP A 81 -8.62 10.49 -7.88
N VAL A 82 -8.31 9.40 -7.17
CA VAL A 82 -7.47 9.37 -5.94
C VAL A 82 -6.19 10.22 -6.03
N PRO A 83 -5.47 10.30 -7.18
CA PRO A 83 -4.31 11.19 -7.31
C PRO A 83 -4.64 12.69 -7.12
N SER A 84 -5.84 13.13 -7.48
CA SER A 84 -6.26 14.53 -7.33
C SER A 84 -6.56 14.90 -5.88
N GLU A 85 -7.13 13.98 -5.10
CA GLU A 85 -7.50 14.23 -3.69
C GLU A 85 -6.29 14.58 -2.82
N GLY A 86 -5.16 13.89 -3.01
CA GLY A 86 -3.93 14.20 -2.28
C GLY A 86 -3.36 15.59 -2.59
N ALA A 87 -3.50 16.06 -3.83
CA ALA A 87 -3.09 17.42 -4.20
C ALA A 87 -4.02 18.48 -3.60
N TRP A 88 -5.33 18.21 -3.56
CA TRP A 88 -6.31 19.13 -2.98
C TRP A 88 -6.24 19.20 -1.46
N GLU A 89 -5.96 18.09 -0.78
CA GLU A 89 -5.68 18.10 0.66
C GLU A 89 -4.49 19.00 0.99
N MET A 90 -3.44 18.99 0.16
CA MET A 90 -2.30 19.87 0.35
C MET A 90 -2.68 21.36 0.22
N ILE A 91 -3.53 21.69 -0.76
CA ILE A 91 -4.05 23.06 -0.93
C ILE A 91 -4.90 23.46 0.28
N ALA A 92 -5.79 22.58 0.74
CA ALA A 92 -6.63 22.83 1.92
C ALA A 92 -5.80 23.07 3.18
N CYS A 93 -4.73 22.29 3.39
CA CYS A 93 -3.81 22.49 4.51
C CYS A 93 -3.18 23.89 4.51
N LEU A 94 -2.81 24.40 3.33
CA LEU A 94 -2.25 25.74 3.17
C LEU A 94 -3.27 26.84 3.43
N ASP A 95 -4.50 26.68 2.91
CA ASP A 95 -5.57 27.66 3.07
C ASP A 95 -6.07 27.74 4.52
N GLU A 96 -6.11 26.60 5.21
CA GLU A 96 -6.60 26.47 6.59
C GLU A 96 -5.51 26.63 7.66
N ASP A 97 -4.25 26.82 7.26
CA ASP A 97 -3.08 26.87 8.16
C ASP A 97 -3.04 25.68 9.14
N ARG A 98 -3.20 24.48 8.59
CA ARG A 98 -3.18 23.22 9.36
C ARG A 98 -2.16 22.24 8.82
N GLU A 99 -1.77 21.28 9.66
CA GLU A 99 -0.94 20.17 9.23
C GLU A 99 -1.75 19.16 8.39
N SER A 100 -1.08 18.56 7.41
CA SER A 100 -1.59 17.43 6.64
C SER A 100 -1.64 16.17 7.51
N VAL A 101 -2.66 15.34 7.28
CA VAL A 101 -2.77 14.00 7.88
C VAL A 101 -1.62 13.06 7.47
N SER A 102 -0.92 13.39 6.38
CA SER A 102 0.27 12.69 5.89
C SER A 102 1.43 13.68 5.76
N SER A 103 2.51 13.41 6.50
CA SER A 103 3.66 14.29 6.63
C SER A 103 4.89 13.75 5.91
N GLY A 104 5.94 14.58 5.82
CA GLY A 104 7.25 14.13 5.33
C GLY A 104 7.87 13.02 6.18
N TYR A 105 7.49 12.91 7.46
CA TYR A 105 7.94 11.81 8.32
C TYR A 105 7.32 10.47 7.89
N ASP A 106 6.04 10.46 7.54
CA ASP A 106 5.34 9.27 7.06
C ASP A 106 5.92 8.81 5.72
N GLY A 107 6.18 9.76 4.81
CA GLY A 107 6.86 9.48 3.54
C GLY A 107 8.26 8.88 3.74
N ARG A 108 9.02 9.39 4.71
CA ARG A 108 10.35 8.85 5.05
C ARG A 108 10.26 7.43 5.59
N VAL A 109 9.31 7.14 6.48
CA VAL A 109 9.09 5.79 7.03
C VAL A 109 8.68 4.82 5.93
N ALA A 110 7.76 5.22 5.05
CA ALA A 110 7.33 4.41 3.92
C ALA A 110 8.50 4.10 2.96
N LEU A 111 9.35 5.10 2.66
CA LEU A 111 10.55 4.89 1.87
C LEU A 111 11.51 3.90 2.53
N GLU A 112 11.73 4.05 3.84
CA GLU A 112 12.60 3.15 4.60
C GLU A 112 12.08 1.70 4.57
N MET A 113 10.76 1.49 4.69
CA MET A 113 10.13 0.17 4.51
C MET A 113 10.38 -0.42 3.12
N CYS A 114 10.32 0.39 2.06
CA CYS A 114 10.65 -0.06 0.70
C CYS A 114 12.12 -0.48 0.59
N LEU A 115 13.05 0.32 1.13
CA LEU A 115 14.47 0.00 1.10
C LEU A 115 14.80 -1.25 1.94
N ALA A 116 14.11 -1.45 3.06
CA ALA A 116 14.27 -2.62 3.92
C ALA A 116 13.98 -3.93 3.19
N ALA A 117 13.02 -3.93 2.25
CA ALA A 117 12.74 -5.10 1.43
C ALA A 117 13.92 -5.45 0.50
N TYR A 118 14.57 -4.43 -0.09
CA TYR A 118 15.77 -4.63 -0.90
C TYR A 118 16.98 -5.05 -0.04
N GLU A 119 17.18 -4.43 1.12
CA GLU A 119 18.26 -4.80 2.04
C GLU A 119 18.12 -6.24 2.53
N SER A 120 16.90 -6.64 2.91
CA SER A 120 16.61 -8.03 3.30
C SER A 120 16.94 -9.01 2.18
N GLU A 121 16.51 -8.74 0.93
CA GLU A 121 16.83 -9.61 -0.21
C GLU A 121 18.33 -9.65 -0.50
N TRP A 122 19.02 -8.50 -0.49
CA TRP A 122 20.45 -8.43 -0.72
C TRP A 122 21.25 -9.24 0.32
N LEU A 123 20.81 -9.23 1.57
CA LEU A 123 21.41 -10.00 2.66
C LEU A 123 20.94 -11.47 2.70
N GLY A 124 20.18 -11.94 1.71
CA GLY A 124 19.73 -13.33 1.61
C GLY A 124 18.43 -13.64 2.37
N ARG A 125 17.47 -12.72 2.35
CA ARG A 125 16.12 -12.82 2.96
C ARG A 125 16.14 -12.92 4.48
N VAL A 126 17.02 -12.16 5.11
CA VAL A 126 17.11 -12.08 6.58
C VAL A 126 16.23 -10.97 7.13
N LYS A 127 15.86 -11.08 8.40
CA LYS A 127 15.17 -9.99 9.12
C LYS A 127 16.10 -8.79 9.24
N VAL A 128 15.60 -7.62 8.85
CA VAL A 128 16.25 -6.32 9.07
C VAL A 128 15.51 -5.53 10.14
N THR A 129 16.20 -4.63 10.82
CA THR A 129 15.63 -3.77 11.87
C THR A 129 15.57 -2.32 11.39
N PHE A 130 14.59 -1.58 11.87
CA PHE A 130 14.48 -0.13 11.67
C PHE A 130 15.09 0.63 12.85
N PRO A 131 15.72 1.80 12.61
CA PRO A 131 16.08 2.32 11.29
C PRO A 131 17.16 1.45 10.62
N LEU A 132 17.24 1.50 9.29
CA LEU A 132 18.23 0.71 8.54
C LEU A 132 19.65 1.11 8.93
N ALA A 133 20.51 0.11 9.11
CA ALA A 133 21.92 0.35 9.43
C ALA A 133 22.70 0.88 8.22
N GLN A 134 22.38 0.36 7.03
CA GLN A 134 22.92 0.83 5.77
C GLN A 134 22.23 2.15 5.38
N LYS A 135 23.04 3.18 5.10
CA LYS A 135 22.55 4.51 4.69
C LYS A 135 22.55 4.71 3.19
N GLU A 136 23.34 3.92 2.47
CA GLU A 136 23.32 3.88 1.01
C GLU A 136 22.10 3.11 0.51
N SER A 137 21.59 3.45 -0.67
CA SER A 137 20.44 2.76 -1.23
C SER A 137 20.79 1.30 -1.54
N PRO A 138 20.14 0.30 -0.90
CA PRO A 138 20.40 -1.11 -1.19
C PRO A 138 20.14 -1.46 -2.67
N LEU A 139 19.17 -0.78 -3.29
CA LEU A 139 18.89 -0.94 -4.72
C LEU A 139 20.05 -0.48 -5.61
N GLU A 140 20.69 0.64 -5.27
CA GLU A 140 21.86 1.12 -6.01
C GLU A 140 23.04 0.15 -5.87
N LEU A 141 23.27 -0.38 -4.67
CA LEU A 141 24.30 -1.39 -4.42
C LEU A 141 24.04 -2.68 -5.22
N MET A 142 22.79 -3.14 -5.27
CA MET A 142 22.39 -4.30 -6.08
C MET A 142 22.56 -4.05 -7.58
N LEU A 143 22.26 -2.85 -8.07
CA LEU A 143 22.49 -2.44 -9.46
C LEU A 143 23.99 -2.48 -9.80
N GLN A 144 24.84 -1.96 -8.92
CA GLN A 144 26.29 -1.93 -9.12
C GLN A 144 26.93 -3.33 -9.07
N SER A 145 26.43 -4.21 -8.19
CA SER A 145 26.95 -5.58 -8.03
C SER A 145 26.39 -6.58 -9.05
N GLY A 146 25.33 -6.21 -9.78
CA GLY A 146 24.61 -7.10 -10.70
C GLY A 146 23.69 -8.10 -9.98
N GLN A 147 23.51 -8.01 -8.66
CA GLN A 147 22.65 -8.88 -7.86
C GLN A 147 21.22 -8.36 -7.80
N LEU A 148 20.57 -8.21 -8.96
CA LEU A 148 19.19 -7.73 -8.99
C LEU A 148 18.21 -8.79 -8.49
N PRO A 149 17.14 -8.40 -7.76
CA PRO A 149 16.11 -9.33 -7.38
C PRO A 149 15.38 -9.83 -8.64
N TYR A 150 14.92 -11.08 -8.60
CA TYR A 150 14.06 -11.63 -9.66
C TYR A 150 12.74 -10.83 -9.71
N ILE A 151 12.42 -10.29 -10.88
CA ILE A 151 11.19 -9.55 -11.14
C ILE A 151 10.39 -10.33 -12.19
N PRO A 152 9.34 -11.07 -11.81
CA PRO A 152 8.53 -11.87 -12.74
C PRO A 152 8.00 -11.04 -13.93
N ALA A 153 7.68 -9.77 -13.70
CA ALA A 153 7.17 -8.86 -14.71
C ALA A 153 8.16 -8.54 -15.85
N ARG A 154 9.47 -8.79 -15.66
CA ARG A 154 10.46 -8.62 -16.74
C ARG A 154 10.42 -9.74 -17.79
N GLU A 155 9.90 -10.91 -17.44
CA GLU A 155 9.82 -12.04 -18.37
C GLU A 155 8.64 -11.93 -19.35
N TYR A 156 7.63 -11.12 -19.02
CA TYR A 156 6.45 -10.91 -19.87
C TYR A 156 6.59 -9.77 -20.90
N GLY A 157 7.76 -9.15 -21.00
CA GLY A 157 7.99 -7.93 -21.78
C GLY A 157 8.57 -8.13 -23.18
N TRP A 158 7.96 -8.93 -24.06
CA TRP A 158 8.27 -8.88 -25.51
C TRP A 158 7.23 -9.48 -26.49
N GLU A 159 6.02 -9.89 -26.07
CA GLU A 159 4.99 -10.40 -27.01
C GLU A 159 3.61 -9.72 -26.87
N LEU A 160 3.57 -8.40 -26.84
CA LEU A 160 2.32 -7.66 -27.09
C LEU A 160 2.62 -6.62 -28.18
N GLY A 161 2.31 -7.01 -29.42
CA GLY A 161 2.34 -6.15 -30.60
C GLY A 161 1.18 -5.17 -30.70
#